data_AF-A0A4R2BKY3-F1
#
_entry.id   AF-A0A4R2BKY3-F1
#
_cell.length_a   1.000
_cell.length_b   1.000
_cell.length_c   1.000
_cell.angle_alpha   90.00
_cell.angle_beta   90.00
_cell.angle_gamma   90.00
#
_symmetry.space_group_name_H-M   'P 1'
#
loop_
_entity.id
_entity.type
_entity.pdbx_description
1 polymer ?
#
loop_
_entity_poly.entity_id
_entity_poly.type
_entity_poly.pdbx_seq_one_letter_code
_entity_poly.pdbx_strand_id
1 'polypeptide(L)'
;MSERFFADYKKFIIIPEEEHKVGKKAFDPGDYASHYILTLSIFDAVISEWRQAAKHDIDVKQSVHNVLTEFNLKHYSNFHLQLLELDMDKSYFVLALSSRKQIEAEAAQTRVSDIVEKMITNPFYIGQSWYKLTSERGRVERKLFSFSYKEYTYEFKDEKSDL
;
A
#
# COMPACT_ATOMS: atom_id res chain seq x y z
N MET A 1 -17.76 -19.49 45.56
CA MET A 1 -17.94 -19.43 44.10
C MET A 1 -16.65 -18.96 43.47
N SER A 2 -16.07 -19.73 42.52
CA SER A 2 -15.42 -19.27 41.27
C SER A 2 -14.14 -20.03 40.84
N GLU A 3 -13.55 -20.94 41.63
CA GLU A 3 -12.26 -21.54 41.21
C GLU A 3 -12.35 -22.58 40.08
N ARG A 4 -13.55 -23.08 39.75
CA ARG A 4 -13.74 -24.10 38.69
C ARG A 4 -14.37 -23.58 37.41
N PHE A 5 -14.80 -22.32 37.36
CA PHE A 5 -15.56 -21.80 36.22
C PHE A 5 -14.73 -21.80 34.91
N PHE A 6 -13.41 -21.66 35.02
CA PHE A 6 -12.48 -21.66 33.89
C PHE A 6 -11.56 -22.88 33.84
N ALA A 7 -11.81 -23.95 34.59
CA ALA A 7 -10.92 -25.13 34.61
C ALA A 7 -10.72 -25.76 33.22
N ASP A 8 -11.72 -25.63 32.36
CA ASP A 8 -11.75 -26.17 31.01
C ASP A 8 -11.48 -25.12 29.92
N TYR A 9 -11.01 -23.91 30.25
CA TYR A 9 -10.86 -22.81 29.29
C TYR A 9 -10.05 -23.19 28.04
N LYS A 10 -9.07 -24.11 28.19
CA LYS A 10 -8.27 -24.65 27.10
C LYS A 10 -9.09 -25.34 26.00
N LYS A 11 -10.26 -25.91 26.34
CA LYS A 11 -11.21 -26.51 25.36
C LYS A 11 -11.93 -25.45 24.51
N PHE A 12 -11.91 -24.20 24.94
CA PHE A 12 -12.53 -23.06 24.27
C PHE A 12 -11.49 -22.15 23.61
N ILE A 13 -10.19 -22.46 23.74
CA ILE A 13 -9.14 -21.80 22.96
C ILE A 13 -9.26 -22.32 21.54
N ILE A 14 -9.95 -21.55 20.71
CA ILE A 14 -9.79 -21.64 19.27
C ILE A 14 -8.47 -20.94 18.98
N ILE A 15 -7.40 -21.72 18.85
CA ILE A 15 -6.16 -21.23 18.25
C ILE A 15 -6.58 -20.87 16.83
N PRO A 16 -6.54 -19.59 16.41
CA PRO A 16 -6.76 -19.26 15.01
C PRO A 16 -5.78 -20.14 14.25
N GLU A 17 -6.27 -20.92 13.28
CA GLU A 17 -5.35 -21.50 12.30
C GLU A 17 -4.54 -20.30 11.81
N GLU A 18 -3.27 -20.20 12.22
CA GLU A 18 -2.35 -19.21 11.68
C GLU A 18 -2.54 -19.34 10.19
N GLU A 19 -3.11 -18.33 9.52
CA GLU A 19 -3.53 -18.40 8.12
C GLU A 19 -2.44 -19.11 7.31
N HIS A 20 -2.60 -20.42 7.13
CA HIS A 20 -1.54 -21.24 6.64
C HIS A 20 -1.48 -20.93 5.14
N LYS A 21 -0.55 -20.04 4.79
CA LYS A 21 -0.09 -19.67 3.43
C LYS A 21 -0.82 -18.52 2.72
N VAL A 22 -1.12 -17.41 3.39
CA VAL A 22 -1.37 -16.15 2.65
C VAL A 22 -0.02 -15.60 2.18
N GLY A 23 0.35 -15.87 0.92
CA GLY A 23 1.59 -15.33 0.31
C GLY A 23 2.46 -16.30 -0.52
N LYS A 24 1.98 -17.50 -0.89
CA LYS A 24 2.80 -18.43 -1.71
C LYS A 24 2.52 -18.45 -3.21
N LYS A 25 1.41 -17.89 -3.68
CA LYS A 25 1.23 -17.73 -5.14
C LYS A 25 2.04 -16.50 -5.56
N ALA A 26 2.94 -16.67 -6.52
CA ALA A 26 3.59 -15.54 -7.17
C ALA A 26 2.50 -14.61 -7.75
N PHE A 27 2.75 -13.30 -7.73
CA PHE A 27 1.84 -12.34 -8.34
C PHE A 27 1.64 -12.68 -9.82
N ASP A 28 0.39 -12.82 -10.23
CA ASP A 28 -0.03 -12.99 -11.62
C ASP A 28 -0.99 -11.84 -11.95
N PRO A 29 -0.63 -10.90 -12.85
CA PRO A 29 -1.53 -9.83 -13.26
C PRO A 29 -2.90 -10.34 -13.73
N GLY A 30 -2.98 -11.53 -14.34
CA GLY A 30 -4.23 -12.11 -14.84
C GLY A 30 -5.23 -12.51 -13.75
N ASP A 31 -4.80 -12.61 -12.48
CA ASP A 31 -5.69 -12.85 -11.33
C ASP A 31 -6.45 -11.58 -10.88
N TYR A 32 -6.16 -10.42 -11.50
CA TYR A 32 -6.70 -9.12 -11.12
C TYR A 32 -7.52 -8.51 -12.26
N ALA A 33 -8.65 -7.89 -11.91
CA ALA A 33 -9.60 -7.35 -12.89
C ALA A 33 -9.25 -5.92 -13.33
N SER A 34 -8.59 -5.15 -12.46
CA SER A 34 -8.24 -3.75 -12.73
C SER A 34 -6.87 -3.38 -12.18
N HIS A 35 -6.20 -2.46 -12.87
CA HIS A 35 -4.86 -2.01 -12.55
C HIS A 35 -4.80 -0.48 -12.59
N TYR A 36 -4.07 0.11 -11.65
CA TYR A 36 -3.90 1.55 -11.54
C TYR A 36 -2.43 1.89 -11.29
N ILE A 37 -1.95 2.94 -11.93
CA ILE A 37 -0.66 3.56 -11.62
C ILE A 37 -0.92 4.66 -10.61
N LEU A 38 -0.31 4.56 -9.44
CA LEU A 38 -0.37 5.54 -8.36
C LEU A 38 0.95 6.29 -8.30
N THR A 39 0.90 7.62 -8.24
CA THR A 39 2.06 8.45 -7.91
C THR A 39 1.84 9.05 -6.54
N LEU A 40 2.73 8.77 -5.59
CA LEU A 40 2.65 9.26 -4.22
C LEU A 40 3.82 10.20 -3.94
N SER A 41 3.53 11.39 -3.43
CA SER A 41 4.51 12.37 -2.96
C SER A 41 4.17 12.81 -1.54
N ILE A 42 5.15 13.29 -0.78
CA ILE A 42 4.87 13.81 0.57
C ILE A 42 3.97 15.05 0.48
N PHE A 43 2.91 15.09 1.30
CA PHE A 43 2.03 16.24 1.43
C PHE A 43 2.75 17.36 2.18
N ASP A 44 2.79 18.55 1.57
CA ASP A 44 3.46 19.74 2.10
C ASP A 44 4.88 19.41 2.62
N ALA A 45 5.69 18.86 1.71
CA ALA A 45 6.98 18.26 2.03
C ALA A 45 8.01 19.29 2.51
N VAL A 46 8.81 18.91 3.52
CA VAL A 46 10.00 19.69 3.95
C VAL A 46 11.30 19.21 3.29
N ILE A 47 11.21 18.20 2.42
CA ILE A 47 12.31 17.65 1.62
C ILE A 47 12.02 17.81 0.13
N SER A 48 13.08 17.98 -0.67
CA SER A 48 12.99 18.00 -2.14
C SER A 48 13.34 16.65 -2.77
N GLU A 49 14.06 15.80 -2.05
CA GLU A 49 14.63 14.53 -2.53
C GLU A 49 14.62 13.47 -1.41
N TRP A 50 14.40 12.20 -1.74
CA TRP A 50 14.39 11.11 -0.76
C TRP A 50 15.71 10.94 -0.01
N ARG A 51 16.86 11.29 -0.61
CA ARG A 51 18.15 11.24 0.11
C ARG A 51 18.17 12.09 1.38
N GLN A 52 17.37 13.16 1.42
CA GLN A 52 17.29 14.05 2.57
C GLN A 52 16.56 13.40 3.75
N ALA A 53 15.75 12.35 3.52
CA ALA A 53 15.03 11.62 4.56
C ALA A 53 15.98 10.94 5.57
N ALA A 54 17.21 10.62 5.16
CA ALA A 54 18.24 10.08 6.07
C ALA A 54 18.55 11.03 7.25
N LYS A 55 18.36 12.36 7.08
CA LYS A 55 18.49 13.35 8.18
C LYS A 55 17.46 13.16 9.29
N HIS A 56 16.40 12.40 9.02
CA HIS A 56 15.32 12.07 9.94
C HIS A 56 15.33 10.61 10.38
N ASP A 57 16.44 9.89 10.12
CA ASP A 57 16.63 8.46 10.37
C ASP A 57 15.65 7.56 9.59
N ILE A 58 15.27 8.01 8.38
CA ILE A 58 14.37 7.27 7.50
C ILE A 58 15.15 6.63 6.36
N ASP A 59 15.13 5.30 6.31
CA ASP A 59 15.51 4.52 5.13
C ASP A 59 14.29 4.33 4.24
N VAL A 60 14.18 5.19 3.23
CA VAL A 60 13.04 5.20 2.31
C VAL A 60 12.88 3.86 1.59
N LYS A 61 13.97 3.25 1.12
CA LYS A 61 13.91 2.00 0.35
C LYS A 61 13.40 0.86 1.22
N GLN A 62 14.00 0.70 2.41
CA GLN A 62 13.60 -0.36 3.34
C GLN A 62 12.17 -0.13 3.84
N SER A 63 11.81 1.12 4.15
CA SER A 63 10.48 1.47 4.63
C SER A 63 9.41 1.17 3.57
N VAL A 64 9.62 1.58 2.32
CA VAL A 64 8.69 1.27 1.22
C VAL A 64 8.58 -0.23 1.04
N HIS A 65 9.70 -0.95 0.99
CA HIS A 65 9.69 -2.41 0.84
C HIS A 65 8.89 -3.11 1.96
N ASN A 66 9.11 -2.72 3.22
CA ASN A 66 8.40 -3.29 4.36
C ASN A 66 6.89 -3.04 4.28
N VAL A 67 6.48 -1.79 4.01
CA VAL A 67 5.07 -1.43 3.92
C VAL A 67 4.38 -2.18 2.78
N LEU A 68 5.00 -2.27 1.61
CA LEU A 68 4.42 -3.00 0.48
C LEU A 68 4.34 -4.51 0.76
N THR A 69 5.35 -5.08 1.41
CA THR A 69 5.35 -6.50 1.80
C THR A 69 4.23 -6.79 2.78
N GLU A 70 4.10 -5.99 3.84
CA GLU A 70 3.03 -6.15 4.84
C GLU A 70 1.64 -5.92 4.22
N PHE A 71 1.49 -4.89 3.39
CA PHE A 71 0.25 -4.63 2.66
C PHE A 71 -0.16 -5.84 1.82
N ASN A 72 0.78 -6.38 1.03
CA ASN A 72 0.50 -7.50 0.13
C ASN A 72 0.17 -8.79 0.89
N LEU A 73 0.79 -9.02 2.05
CA LEU A 73 0.43 -10.13 2.92
C LEU A 73 -0.98 -9.96 3.48
N LYS A 74 -1.28 -8.80 4.06
CA LYS A 74 -2.57 -8.50 4.70
C LYS A 74 -3.74 -8.41 3.72
N HIS A 75 -3.49 -7.99 2.48
CA HIS A 75 -4.51 -7.70 1.49
C HIS A 75 -4.45 -8.59 0.24
N TYR A 76 -3.65 -9.66 0.26
CA TYR A 76 -3.47 -10.63 -0.83
C TYR A 76 -4.76 -11.07 -1.55
N SER A 77 -5.85 -11.22 -0.79
CA SER A 77 -7.15 -11.67 -1.30
C SER A 77 -7.90 -10.61 -2.12
N ASN A 78 -7.48 -9.33 -2.07
CA ASN A 78 -8.20 -8.23 -2.69
C ASN A 78 -7.29 -7.33 -3.55
N PHE A 79 -6.07 -7.07 -3.08
CA PHE A 79 -5.18 -6.09 -3.67
C PHE A 79 -3.74 -6.60 -3.79
N HIS A 80 -3.00 -5.99 -4.70
CA HIS A 80 -1.55 -6.12 -4.78
C HIS A 80 -0.94 -4.76 -5.11
N LEU A 81 0.13 -4.39 -4.40
CA LEU A 81 0.95 -3.23 -4.69
C LEU A 81 2.35 -3.66 -5.15
N GLN A 82 2.81 -3.08 -6.24
CA GLN A 82 4.16 -3.25 -6.74
C GLN A 82 4.85 -1.89 -6.88
N LEU A 83 6.09 -1.78 -6.40
CA LEU A 83 6.90 -0.59 -6.63
C LEU A 83 7.38 -0.58 -8.09
N LEU A 84 7.05 0.49 -8.82
CA LEU A 84 7.49 0.70 -10.20
C LEU A 84 8.69 1.65 -10.27
N GLU A 85 8.66 2.72 -9.48
CA GLU A 85 9.71 3.74 -9.49
C GLU A 85 9.99 4.26 -8.08
N LEU A 86 11.27 4.27 -7.71
CA LEU A 86 11.79 4.95 -6.53
C LEU A 86 13.18 5.50 -6.85
N ASP A 87 13.21 6.74 -7.30
CA ASP A 87 14.44 7.47 -7.56
C ASP A 87 14.80 8.33 -6.35
N MET A 88 16.01 8.15 -5.80
CA MET A 88 16.44 8.84 -4.60
C MET A 88 16.58 10.36 -4.79
N ASP A 89 16.72 10.82 -6.04
CA ASP A 89 16.82 12.23 -6.43
C ASP A 89 15.44 12.89 -6.67
N LYS A 90 14.36 12.18 -6.33
CA LYS A 90 12.98 12.67 -6.38
C LYS A 90 12.33 12.62 -4.99
N SER A 91 11.17 13.27 -4.83
CA SER A 91 10.36 13.25 -3.59
C SER A 91 8.99 12.57 -3.78
N TYR A 92 8.89 11.73 -4.82
CA TYR A 92 7.75 10.88 -5.09
C TYR A 92 8.21 9.46 -5.42
N PHE A 93 7.28 8.51 -5.36
CA PHE A 93 7.46 7.16 -5.87
C PHE A 93 6.18 6.71 -6.60
N VAL A 94 6.33 5.71 -7.46
CA VAL A 94 5.25 5.20 -8.31
C VAL A 94 4.96 3.76 -7.94
N LEU A 95 3.68 3.44 -7.72
CA LEU A 95 3.19 2.10 -7.44
C LEU A 95 2.23 1.64 -8.54
N ALA A 96 2.24 0.34 -8.84
CA ALA A 96 1.12 -0.33 -9.48
C ALA A 96 0.18 -0.86 -8.38
N LEU A 97 -1.10 -0.53 -8.46
CA LEU A 97 -2.16 -1.10 -7.66
C LEU A 97 -3.00 -2.03 -8.54
N SER A 98 -3.06 -3.31 -8.19
CA SER A 98 -3.94 -4.28 -8.83
C SER A 98 -5.07 -4.65 -7.89
N SER A 99 -6.31 -4.68 -8.39
CA SER A 99 -7.51 -5.04 -7.64
C SER A 99 -8.18 -6.27 -8.24
N ARG A 100 -8.48 -7.26 -7.40
CA ARG A 100 -9.15 -8.50 -7.83
C ARG A 100 -10.57 -8.25 -8.32
N LYS A 101 -11.21 -7.21 -7.81
CA LYS A 101 -12.53 -6.76 -8.26
C LYS A 101 -12.36 -5.60 -9.22
N GLN A 102 -13.22 -5.53 -10.23
CA GLN A 102 -13.34 -4.34 -11.05
C GLN A 102 -13.72 -3.17 -10.15
N ILE A 103 -13.00 -2.06 -10.29
CA ILE A 103 -13.35 -0.80 -9.66
C ILE A 103 -14.06 0.02 -10.75
N GLU A 104 -15.33 0.32 -10.53
CA GLU A 104 -16.10 1.18 -11.44
C GLU A 104 -15.43 2.55 -11.55
N ALA A 105 -15.38 3.12 -12.76
CA ALA A 105 -14.68 4.38 -13.03
C ALA A 105 -15.17 5.53 -12.11
N GLU A 106 -16.48 5.61 -11.87
CA GLU A 106 -17.10 6.61 -10.99
C GLU A 106 -16.70 6.44 -9.50
N ALA A 107 -16.34 5.21 -9.09
CA ALA A 107 -15.92 4.88 -7.73
C ALA A 107 -14.40 4.87 -7.55
N ALA A 108 -13.63 4.96 -8.65
CA ALA A 108 -12.17 4.82 -8.63
C ALA A 108 -11.49 5.83 -7.71
N GLN A 109 -11.89 7.10 -7.78
CA GLN A 109 -11.31 8.16 -6.93
C GLN A 109 -11.47 7.82 -5.45
N THR A 110 -12.69 7.49 -5.04
CA THR A 110 -13.02 7.16 -3.65
C THR A 110 -12.26 5.91 -3.21
N ARG A 111 -12.23 4.87 -4.06
CA ARG A 111 -11.61 3.59 -3.70
C ARG A 111 -10.09 3.70 -3.60
N VAL A 112 -9.45 4.40 -4.53
CA VAL A 112 -8.01 4.65 -4.49
C VAL A 112 -7.66 5.54 -3.30
N SER A 113 -8.45 6.59 -3.03
CA SER A 113 -8.26 7.44 -1.84
C SER A 113 -8.31 6.63 -0.56
N ASP A 114 -9.31 5.76 -0.40
CA ASP A 114 -9.42 4.87 0.76
C ASP A 114 -8.19 3.98 0.93
N ILE A 115 -7.65 3.44 -0.16
CA ILE A 115 -6.44 2.61 -0.12
C ILE A 115 -5.23 3.44 0.32
N VAL A 116 -5.00 4.60 -0.31
CA VAL A 116 -3.85 5.45 0.04
C VAL A 116 -3.96 5.97 1.47
N GLU A 117 -5.10 6.51 1.86
CA GLU A 117 -5.28 7.20 3.14
C GLU A 117 -5.43 6.24 4.33
N LYS A 118 -6.17 5.14 4.15
CA LYS A 118 -6.49 4.23 5.28
C LYS A 118 -5.54 3.04 5.36
N MET A 119 -5.05 2.56 4.22
CA MET A 119 -4.29 1.30 4.15
C MET A 119 -2.79 1.51 3.98
N ILE A 120 -2.37 2.55 3.23
CA ILE A 120 -0.94 2.82 2.95
C ILE A 120 -0.38 3.88 3.92
N THR A 121 -1.10 4.97 4.15
CA THR A 121 -0.60 6.12 4.92
C THR A 121 -0.22 5.75 6.35
N ASN A 122 -1.06 5.00 7.06
CA ASN A 122 -0.82 4.64 8.46
C ASN A 122 0.50 3.86 8.67
N PRO A 123 0.78 2.77 7.93
CA PRO A 123 2.07 2.08 8.00
C PRO A 123 3.29 3.00 7.80
N PHE A 124 3.23 3.93 6.83
CA PHE A 124 4.32 4.89 6.64
C PHE A 124 4.40 5.92 7.77
N TYR A 125 3.25 6.43 8.21
CA TYR A 125 3.17 7.45 9.25
C TYR A 125 3.75 6.95 10.58
N ILE A 126 3.37 5.74 11.00
CA ILE A 126 3.78 5.15 12.28
C ILE A 126 5.15 4.46 12.17
N GLY A 127 5.45 3.78 11.06
CA GLY A 127 6.62 2.93 10.90
C GLY A 127 7.95 3.64 11.16
N GLN A 128 8.51 4.29 10.16
CA GLN A 128 9.75 5.07 10.32
C GLN A 128 9.49 6.55 10.61
N SER A 129 8.35 6.91 11.21
CA SER A 129 8.03 8.32 11.54
C SER A 129 8.04 9.27 10.33
N TRP A 130 7.45 8.85 9.19
CA TRP A 130 7.45 9.66 7.96
C TRP A 130 6.76 11.02 8.10
N TYR A 131 5.96 11.24 9.16
CA TYR A 131 5.42 12.55 9.52
C TYR A 131 6.49 13.63 9.74
N LYS A 132 7.75 13.25 9.96
CA LYS A 132 8.88 14.19 10.02
C LYS A 132 9.17 14.84 8.66
N LEU A 133 8.78 14.20 7.56
CA LEU A 133 8.98 14.68 6.19
C LEU A 133 7.90 15.68 5.74
N THR A 134 6.81 15.81 6.50
CA THR A 134 5.76 16.80 6.25
C THR A 134 6.01 18.08 7.06
N SER A 135 5.46 19.18 6.58
CA SER A 135 5.34 20.41 7.35
C SER A 135 4.44 20.22 8.58
N GLU A 136 4.37 21.27 9.42
CA GLU A 136 3.43 21.32 10.55
C GLU A 136 1.97 21.14 10.11
N ARG A 137 1.61 21.69 8.95
CA ARG A 137 0.27 21.53 8.37
C ARG A 137 -0.06 20.07 8.11
N GLY A 138 0.86 19.31 7.50
CA GLY A 138 0.67 17.88 7.25
C GLY A 138 0.47 17.06 8.53
N ARG A 139 1.16 17.43 9.62
CA ARG A 139 1.03 16.76 10.93
C ARG A 139 -0.32 17.04 11.58
N VAL A 140 -0.78 18.29 11.55
CA VAL A 140 -2.10 18.70 12.08
C VAL A 140 -3.22 18.02 11.31
N GLU A 141 -3.13 18.00 9.97
CA GLU A 141 -4.11 17.33 9.09
C GLU A 141 -3.98 15.79 9.10
N ARG A 142 -2.94 15.24 9.73
CA ARG A 142 -2.56 13.81 9.69
C ARG A 142 -2.47 13.26 8.26
N LYS A 143 -2.05 14.11 7.33
CA LYS A 143 -1.96 13.80 5.91
C LYS A 143 -0.49 13.64 5.52
N LEU A 144 -0.12 12.42 5.13
CA LEU A 144 1.25 12.10 4.74
C LEU A 144 1.51 12.27 3.25
N PHE A 145 0.57 11.81 2.42
CA PHE A 145 0.75 11.78 0.98
C PHE A 145 -0.23 12.71 0.27
N SER A 146 0.27 13.35 -0.79
CA SER A 146 -0.53 13.71 -1.94
C SER A 146 -0.41 12.58 -2.95
N PHE A 147 -1.47 12.30 -3.69
CA PHE A 147 -1.42 11.26 -4.71
C PHE A 147 -2.22 11.65 -5.95
N SER A 148 -1.83 11.06 -7.06
CA SER A 148 -2.63 10.98 -8.28
C SER A 148 -2.68 9.53 -8.74
N TYR A 149 -3.66 9.21 -9.58
CA TYR A 149 -3.76 7.88 -10.17
C TYR A 149 -4.21 7.94 -11.63
N LYS A 150 -3.87 6.89 -12.36
CA LYS A 150 -4.38 6.64 -13.72
C LYS A 150 -4.68 5.16 -13.86
N GLU A 151 -5.84 4.82 -14.41
CA GLU A 151 -6.14 3.44 -14.77
C GLU A 151 -5.17 2.95 -15.85
N TYR A 152 -4.66 1.75 -15.68
CA TYR A 152 -3.81 1.07 -16.64
C TYR A 152 -4.65 0.10 -17.44
N THR A 153 -5.03 0.51 -18.65
CA THR A 153 -5.67 -0.35 -19.64
C THR A 153 -4.59 -0.93 -20.55
N TYR A 154 -4.44 -2.25 -20.54
CA TYR A 154 -3.60 -2.94 -21.52
C TYR A 154 -4.37 -2.97 -22.85
N GLU A 155 -4.22 -1.92 -23.67
CA GLU A 155 -4.68 -1.99 -25.05
C GLU A 155 -3.76 -2.94 -25.81
N PHE A 156 -4.18 -4.20 -25.98
CA PHE A 156 -3.67 -5.04 -27.06
C PHE A 156 -3.99 -4.31 -28.37
N LYS A 157 -3.06 -3.51 -28.87
CA LYS A 157 -3.01 -3.26 -30.31
C LYS A 157 -2.64 -4.60 -30.95
N ASP A 158 -3.67 -5.34 -31.35
CA ASP A 158 -3.55 -6.22 -32.51
C ASP A 158 -3.03 -5.34 -33.65
N GLU A 159 -1.71 -5.27 -33.83
CA GLU A 159 -1.13 -5.04 -35.14
C GLU A 159 -1.51 -6.24 -35.99
N LYS A 160 -2.79 -6.30 -36.39
CA LYS A 160 -3.14 -7.02 -37.60
C LYS A 160 -2.38 -6.33 -38.70
N SER A 161 -1.36 -7.06 -39.16
CA SER A 161 -0.74 -6.97 -40.46
C SER A 161 -1.72 -6.42 -41.50
N ASP A 162 -1.63 -5.12 -41.78
CA ASP A 162 -2.15 -4.58 -43.01
C ASP A 162 -1.10 -4.88 -44.09
N LEU A 163 -1.38 -5.97 -44.80
CA LEU A 163 -1.10 -6.28 -46.22
C LEU A 163 0.33 -6.08 -46.75
#